data_AF-A0A2N4SA91-F1
#
_entry.id   AF-A0A2N4SA91-F1
#
_cell.length_a   1.000
_cell.length_b   1.000
_cell.length_c   1.000
_cell.angle_alpha   90.00
_cell.angle_beta   90.00
_cell.angle_gamma   90.00
#
_symmetry.space_group_name_H-M   'P 1'
#
loop_
_entity.id
_entity.type
_entity.pdbx_description
1 polymer ?
#
loop_
_entity_poly.entity_id
_entity_poly.type
_entity_poly.pdbx_seq_one_letter_code
_entity_poly.pdbx_strand_id
1 'polypeptide(L)'
;MKITNEQAEYLLRLPKKVVKNDMLLDKLTIDQTFPFNARYELVSEKDDEFTFLWEIQQSRKNSIRVSFHHQENDNKTGLLRVDYNSGHKNPEVASEHVPEKFHPFVGKIFSNNEHHIHYHVQGYKSLVWAIPLTIDKFEIKELNDGADFNSTFANILKLFAKTVNIETEISVNELLL
;
A
#
# COMPACT_ATOMS: atom_id res chain seq x y z
N MET A 1 -6.28 14.18 -11.31
CA MET A 1 -7.53 14.51 -10.58
C MET A 1 -7.20 14.79 -9.10
N LYS A 2 -7.98 15.61 -8.40
CA LYS A 2 -7.86 15.78 -6.94
C LYS A 2 -9.04 15.05 -6.29
N ILE A 3 -8.82 13.84 -5.76
CA ILE A 3 -9.85 13.12 -5.01
C ILE A 3 -9.91 13.64 -3.56
N THR A 4 -11.09 13.57 -2.95
CA THR A 4 -11.29 13.95 -1.54
C THR A 4 -10.82 12.85 -0.59
N ASN A 5 -10.70 13.15 0.71
CA ASN A 5 -10.42 12.12 1.72
C ASN A 5 -11.54 11.07 1.77
N GLU A 6 -12.80 11.51 1.69
CA GLU A 6 -13.97 10.63 1.72
C GLU A 6 -13.98 9.68 0.50
N GLN A 7 -13.65 10.21 -0.68
CA GLN A 7 -13.53 9.39 -1.88
C GLN A 7 -12.36 8.39 -1.76
N ALA A 8 -11.22 8.80 -1.22
CA ALA A 8 -10.11 7.87 -0.99
C ALA A 8 -10.49 6.73 -0.04
N GLU A 9 -11.21 7.02 1.05
CA GLU A 9 -11.74 6.02 1.98
C GLU A 9 -12.75 5.08 1.31
N TYR A 10 -13.64 5.62 0.47
CA TYR A 10 -14.55 4.81 -0.35
C TYR A 10 -13.79 3.85 -1.26
N LEU A 11 -12.81 4.36 -2.02
CA LEU A 11 -12.01 3.58 -2.97
C LEU A 11 -11.17 2.49 -2.31
N LEU A 12 -10.68 2.74 -1.08
CA LEU A 12 -9.99 1.72 -0.28
C LEU A 12 -10.93 0.58 0.12
N ARG A 13 -12.19 0.89 0.47
CA ARG A 13 -13.20 -0.11 0.89
C ARG A 13 -13.95 -0.76 -0.26
N LEU A 14 -13.87 -0.20 -1.47
CA LEU A 14 -14.53 -0.77 -2.64
C LEU A 14 -13.98 -2.18 -2.92
N PRO A 15 -14.81 -3.23 -2.94
CA PRO A 15 -14.33 -4.58 -3.24
C PRO A 15 -13.84 -4.67 -4.69
N LYS A 16 -12.73 -5.35 -4.90
CA LYS A 16 -12.04 -5.37 -6.19
C LYS A 16 -11.26 -6.65 -6.41
N LYS A 17 -11.11 -7.04 -7.67
CA LYS A 17 -10.39 -8.25 -8.09
C LYS A 17 -9.26 -7.90 -9.03
N VAL A 18 -8.20 -8.72 -8.98
CA VAL A 18 -7.08 -8.64 -9.91
C VAL A 18 -7.55 -9.01 -11.31
N VAL A 19 -7.11 -8.25 -12.30
CA VAL A 19 -7.37 -8.50 -13.72
C VAL A 19 -6.14 -9.12 -14.38
N LYS A 20 -6.36 -10.15 -15.19
CA LYS A 20 -5.32 -10.73 -16.05
C LYS A 20 -5.95 -11.23 -17.34
N ASN A 21 -5.42 -10.77 -18.48
CA ASN A 21 -5.95 -11.08 -19.80
C ASN A 21 -7.47 -10.82 -19.90
N ASP A 22 -7.89 -9.63 -19.44
CA ASP A 22 -9.29 -9.18 -19.40
C ASP A 22 -10.25 -10.05 -18.56
N MET A 23 -9.72 -10.92 -17.71
CA MET A 23 -10.49 -11.75 -16.78
C MET A 23 -10.21 -11.39 -15.33
N LEU A 24 -11.29 -11.37 -14.52
CA LEU A 24 -11.19 -11.23 -13.08
C LEU A 24 -10.70 -12.55 -12.47
N LEU A 25 -9.66 -12.45 -11.65
CA LEU A 25 -9.08 -13.60 -10.97
C LEU A 25 -9.72 -13.81 -9.61
N ASP A 26 -10.21 -15.03 -9.37
CA ASP A 26 -10.59 -15.45 -8.01
C ASP A 26 -9.37 -15.83 -7.16
N LYS A 27 -8.27 -16.23 -7.79
CA LYS A 27 -7.02 -16.58 -7.11
C LYS A 27 -5.80 -15.99 -7.82
N LEU A 28 -4.84 -15.52 -7.05
CA LEU A 28 -3.53 -15.08 -7.52
C LEU A 28 -2.45 -15.77 -6.70
N THR A 29 -1.58 -16.53 -7.38
CA THR A 29 -0.33 -17.02 -6.80
C THR A 29 0.80 -16.08 -7.15
N ILE A 30 1.54 -15.63 -6.14
CA ILE A 30 2.71 -14.76 -6.27
C ILE A 30 3.95 -15.59 -5.93
N ASP A 31 4.83 -15.80 -6.91
CA ASP A 31 6.11 -16.46 -6.69
C ASP A 31 7.11 -15.44 -6.13
N GLN A 32 7.49 -15.59 -4.86
CA GLN A 32 8.43 -14.70 -4.24
C GLN A 32 9.82 -14.91 -4.87
N THR A 33 10.38 -13.84 -5.43
CA THR A 33 11.73 -13.79 -5.99
C THR A 33 12.47 -12.60 -5.41
N PHE A 34 13.80 -12.63 -5.34
CA PHE A 34 14.60 -11.54 -4.78
C PHE A 34 15.61 -10.99 -5.81
N PRO A 35 15.65 -9.67 -6.06
CA PRO A 35 14.71 -8.65 -5.61
C PRO A 35 13.31 -8.84 -6.23
N PHE A 36 12.27 -8.32 -5.57
CA PHE A 36 10.89 -8.48 -6.02
C PHE A 36 10.33 -7.18 -6.60
N ASN A 37 9.64 -7.27 -7.74
CA ASN A 37 8.81 -6.20 -8.26
C ASN A 37 7.60 -6.79 -8.97
N ALA A 38 6.40 -6.38 -8.57
CA ALA A 38 5.17 -6.79 -9.23
C ALA A 38 4.16 -5.65 -9.28
N ARG A 39 3.32 -5.69 -10.31
CA ARG A 39 2.22 -4.77 -10.55
C ARG A 39 1.00 -5.58 -10.94
N TYR A 40 -0.11 -5.33 -10.26
CA TYR A 40 -1.39 -5.98 -10.55
C TYR A 40 -2.42 -4.89 -10.77
N GLU A 41 -3.12 -4.97 -11.92
CA GLU A 41 -4.26 -4.12 -12.20
C GLU A 41 -5.51 -4.74 -11.58
N LEU A 42 -6.40 -3.89 -11.07
CA LEU A 42 -7.62 -4.32 -10.41
C LEU A 42 -8.78 -3.43 -10.81
N VAL A 43 -9.97 -4.03 -10.83
CA VAL A 43 -11.24 -3.33 -11.05
C VAL A 43 -12.26 -3.78 -10.03
N SER A 44 -13.30 -2.99 -9.82
CA SER A 44 -14.46 -3.39 -9.03
C SER A 44 -15.60 -3.84 -9.95
N GLU A 45 -16.23 -4.96 -9.63
CA GLU A 45 -17.48 -5.38 -10.28
C GLU A 45 -18.68 -4.52 -9.84
N LYS A 46 -18.56 -3.78 -8.74
CA LYS A 46 -19.63 -2.94 -8.19
C LYS A 46 -19.62 -1.52 -8.75
N ASP A 47 -18.47 -1.08 -9.26
CA ASP A 47 -18.22 0.29 -9.70
C ASP A 47 -17.01 0.25 -10.65
N ASP A 48 -17.29 -0.01 -11.93
CA ASP A 48 -16.30 -0.27 -12.98
C ASP A 48 -15.69 1.01 -13.56
N GLU A 49 -16.16 2.18 -13.13
CA GLU A 49 -15.59 3.48 -13.46
C GLU A 49 -14.17 3.65 -12.88
N PHE A 50 -13.87 2.94 -11.78
CA PHE A 50 -12.59 3.03 -11.10
C PHE A 50 -11.66 1.86 -11.44
N THR A 51 -10.48 2.20 -11.95
CA THR A 51 -9.37 1.26 -12.10
C THR A 51 -8.33 1.49 -11.02
N PHE A 52 -7.60 0.42 -10.68
CA PHE A 52 -6.67 0.42 -9.56
C PHE A 52 -5.37 -0.30 -9.90
N LEU A 53 -4.31 0.10 -9.20
CA LEU A 53 -3.00 -0.52 -9.29
C LEU A 53 -2.45 -0.89 -7.93
N TRP A 54 -2.16 -2.17 -7.75
CA TRP A 54 -1.38 -2.67 -6.62
C TRP A 54 0.08 -2.87 -7.05
N GLU A 55 1.00 -2.14 -6.45
CA GLU A 55 2.44 -2.21 -6.72
C GLU A 55 3.20 -2.72 -5.51
N ILE A 56 4.11 -3.65 -5.75
CA ILE A 56 4.92 -4.30 -4.72
C ILE A 56 6.38 -4.19 -5.13
N GLN A 57 7.23 -3.72 -4.22
CA GLN A 57 8.67 -3.60 -4.44
C GLN A 57 9.41 -4.10 -3.21
N GLN A 58 10.39 -4.98 -3.42
CA GLN A 58 11.39 -5.36 -2.43
C GLN A 58 12.77 -5.08 -3.02
N SER A 59 13.55 -4.21 -2.37
CA SER A 59 14.88 -3.84 -2.85
C SER A 59 15.97 -4.76 -2.29
N ARG A 60 17.17 -4.69 -2.89
CA ARG A 60 18.39 -5.35 -2.38
C ARG A 60 18.85 -4.84 -1.02
N LYS A 61 18.31 -3.72 -0.54
CA LYS A 61 18.57 -3.15 0.80
C LYS A 61 17.52 -3.58 1.83
N ASN A 62 16.74 -4.63 1.53
CA ASN A 62 15.64 -5.13 2.36
C ASN A 62 14.57 -4.08 2.68
N SER A 63 14.40 -3.08 1.80
CA SER A 63 13.26 -2.17 1.86
C SER A 63 12.06 -2.78 1.15
N ILE A 64 10.90 -2.78 1.80
CA ILE A 64 9.64 -3.21 1.21
C ILE A 64 8.75 -2.00 1.03
N ARG A 65 8.15 -1.87 -0.15
CA ARG A 65 7.14 -0.88 -0.46
C ARG A 65 5.95 -1.57 -1.09
N VAL A 66 4.79 -1.43 -0.48
CA VAL A 66 3.53 -1.93 -1.03
C VAL A 66 2.58 -0.75 -1.17
N SER A 67 2.20 -0.42 -2.40
CA SER A 67 1.42 0.77 -2.72
C SER A 67 0.13 0.39 -3.43
N PHE A 68 -0.93 1.11 -3.11
CA PHE A 68 -2.23 0.99 -3.75
C PHE A 68 -2.65 2.33 -4.33
N HIS A 69 -3.00 2.33 -5.61
CA HIS A 69 -3.36 3.53 -6.36
C HIS A 69 -4.72 3.36 -7.00
N HIS A 70 -5.46 4.47 -7.09
CA HIS A 70 -6.49 4.64 -8.10
C HIS A 70 -5.84 5.19 -9.38
N GLN A 71 -6.27 4.64 -10.53
CA GLN A 71 -5.85 5.04 -11.86
C GLN A 71 -7.00 5.70 -12.61
N GLU A 72 -6.70 6.82 -13.24
CA GLU A 72 -7.62 7.50 -14.14
C GLU A 72 -6.80 8.14 -15.26
N ASN A 73 -7.00 7.67 -16.49
CA ASN A 73 -6.14 7.97 -17.63
C ASN A 73 -4.66 7.65 -17.30
N ASP A 74 -3.73 8.53 -17.65
CA ASP A 74 -2.29 8.40 -17.36
C ASP A 74 -1.91 8.75 -15.91
N ASN A 75 -2.88 9.15 -15.07
CA ASN A 75 -2.61 9.58 -13.70
C ASN A 75 -2.76 8.45 -12.68
N LYS A 76 -1.85 8.43 -11.70
CA LYS A 76 -1.89 7.52 -10.55
C LYS A 76 -2.02 8.34 -9.27
N THR A 77 -3.13 8.14 -8.56
CA THR A 77 -3.37 8.75 -7.25
C THR A 77 -3.21 7.68 -6.19
N GLY A 78 -2.18 7.79 -5.35
CA GLY A 78 -1.92 6.83 -4.28
C GLY A 78 -2.89 7.01 -3.12
N LEU A 79 -3.49 5.89 -2.72
CA LEU A 79 -4.51 5.80 -1.68
C LEU A 79 -3.91 5.33 -0.35
N LEU A 80 -3.08 4.28 -0.41
CA LEU A 80 -2.40 3.70 0.74
C LEU A 80 -1.01 3.20 0.32
N ARG A 81 -0.02 3.34 1.19
CA ARG A 81 1.28 2.67 1.01
C ARG A 81 1.88 2.29 2.35
N VAL A 82 2.38 1.07 2.47
CA VAL A 82 3.21 0.66 3.61
C VAL A 82 4.67 0.63 3.15
N ASP A 83 5.53 1.29 3.90
CA ASP A 83 6.97 1.32 3.69
C ASP A 83 7.69 0.69 4.89
N TYR A 84 8.48 -0.35 4.62
CA TYR A 84 9.46 -0.88 5.56
C TYR A 84 10.87 -0.54 5.09
N ASN A 85 11.74 -0.25 6.05
CA ASN A 85 13.11 0.20 5.84
C ASN A 85 13.23 1.35 4.80
N SER A 86 12.44 2.41 4.95
CA SER A 86 12.45 3.57 4.05
C SER A 86 12.39 4.87 4.85
N GLY A 87 13.02 5.93 4.34
CA GLY A 87 12.96 7.26 4.94
C GLY A 87 11.85 8.12 4.33
N HIS A 88 11.31 9.04 5.12
CA HIS A 88 10.26 9.95 4.68
C HIS A 88 10.25 11.24 5.51
N LYS A 89 9.65 12.32 4.98
CA LYS A 89 9.37 13.53 5.73
C LYS A 89 7.95 14.01 5.42
N ASN A 90 7.14 14.12 6.47
CA ASN A 90 5.80 14.71 6.37
C ASN A 90 5.90 16.21 6.05
N PRO A 91 4.86 16.80 5.42
CA PRO A 91 4.76 18.23 5.24
C PRO A 91 4.83 19.00 6.57
N GLU A 92 5.43 20.19 6.53
CA GLU A 92 5.59 21.09 7.69
C GLU A 92 4.31 21.84 8.06
N VAL A 93 3.34 21.89 7.13
CA VAL A 93 2.09 22.62 7.30
C VAL A 93 0.94 21.66 7.07
N ALA A 94 0.04 21.57 8.04
CA ALA A 94 -1.22 20.85 7.93
C ALA A 94 -2.34 21.78 7.47
N SER A 95 -3.09 21.35 6.45
CA SER A 95 -4.32 22.01 6.02
C SER A 95 -5.52 21.52 6.83
N GLU A 96 -6.66 22.16 6.63
CA GLU A 96 -7.96 21.75 7.19
C GLU A 96 -8.40 20.33 6.77
N HIS A 97 -7.81 19.78 5.71
CA HIS A 97 -8.12 18.42 5.25
C HIS A 97 -7.20 17.35 5.85
N VAL A 98 -6.20 17.71 6.66
CA VAL A 98 -5.34 16.71 7.29
C VAL A 98 -6.10 16.06 8.46
N PRO A 99 -6.35 14.74 8.43
CA PRO A 99 -7.03 14.07 9.55
C PRO A 99 -6.26 14.20 10.86
N GLU A 100 -6.98 14.28 11.98
CA GLU A 100 -6.39 14.50 13.32
C GLU A 100 -5.29 13.49 13.68
N LYS A 101 -5.40 12.24 13.20
CA LYS A 101 -4.38 11.20 13.43
C LYS A 101 -2.97 11.58 12.93
N PHE A 102 -2.86 12.51 11.98
CA PHE A 102 -1.58 12.99 11.45
C PHE A 102 -1.04 14.23 12.17
N HIS A 103 -1.85 14.95 12.95
CA HIS A 103 -1.45 16.21 13.58
C HIS A 103 -0.22 16.09 14.49
N PRO A 104 -0.04 15.01 15.28
CA PRO A 104 1.18 14.82 16.06
C PRO A 104 2.46 14.61 15.21
N PHE A 105 2.31 14.38 13.91
CA PHE A 105 3.40 14.00 13.00
C PHE A 105 3.67 15.04 11.91
N VAL A 106 3.14 16.26 12.04
CA VAL A 106 3.48 17.38 11.15
C VAL A 106 4.99 17.62 11.18
N GLY A 107 5.61 17.76 10.01
CA GLY A 107 7.06 17.95 9.86
C GLY A 107 7.94 16.75 10.28
N LYS A 108 7.34 15.65 10.75
CA LYS A 108 8.09 14.49 11.23
C LYS A 108 8.97 13.91 10.13
N ILE A 109 10.21 13.60 10.52
CA ILE A 109 11.15 12.83 9.72
C ILE A 109 11.09 11.37 10.21
N PHE A 110 10.91 10.46 9.27
CA PHE A 110 11.01 9.01 9.44
C PHE A 110 12.38 8.57 8.94
N SER A 111 13.16 7.94 9.80
CA SER A 111 14.46 7.38 9.45
C SER A 111 14.30 6.10 8.61
N ASN A 112 15.37 5.66 7.96
CA ASN A 112 15.36 4.46 7.12
C ASN A 112 15.03 3.16 7.87
N ASN A 113 15.00 3.15 9.21
CA ASN A 113 14.61 2.01 10.04
C ASN A 113 13.27 2.25 10.76
N GLU A 114 12.57 3.34 10.44
CA GLU A 114 11.27 3.64 11.01
C GLU A 114 10.16 3.25 10.02
N HIS A 115 9.52 2.11 10.27
CA HIS A 115 8.45 1.60 9.44
C HIS A 115 7.19 2.48 9.55
N HIS A 116 6.58 2.80 8.42
CA HIS A 116 5.49 3.76 8.40
C HIS A 116 4.50 3.49 7.27
N ILE A 117 3.30 4.03 7.44
CA ILE A 117 2.19 3.88 6.49
C ILE A 117 1.72 5.25 6.03
N HIS A 118 1.54 5.39 4.72
CA HIS A 118 1.11 6.58 4.03
C HIS A 118 -0.34 6.46 3.64
N TYR A 119 -1.07 7.57 3.73
CA TYR A 119 -2.44 7.68 3.25
C TYR A 119 -2.57 8.85 2.28
N HIS A 120 -3.59 8.78 1.43
CA HIS A 120 -4.05 9.96 0.70
C HIS A 120 -4.49 11.05 1.69
N VAL A 121 -4.12 12.30 1.39
CA VAL A 121 -4.65 13.49 2.06
C VAL A 121 -4.96 14.54 1.00
N GLN A 122 -6.21 14.97 0.98
CA GLN A 122 -6.72 15.96 0.04
C GLN A 122 -5.91 17.26 0.06
N GLY A 123 -5.58 17.76 -1.13
CA GLY A 123 -4.80 18.97 -1.31
C GLY A 123 -3.28 18.77 -1.28
N TYR A 124 -2.80 17.56 -0.96
CA TYR A 124 -1.38 17.23 -0.97
C TYR A 124 -1.00 16.34 -2.16
N LYS A 125 0.31 16.25 -2.42
CA LYS A 125 0.87 15.26 -3.33
C LYS A 125 0.55 13.85 -2.80
N SER A 126 0.35 12.91 -3.73
CA SER A 126 0.08 11.51 -3.42
C SER A 126 1.05 10.92 -2.40
N LEU A 127 0.51 10.31 -1.34
CA LEU A 127 1.25 9.53 -0.32
C LEU A 127 2.46 10.27 0.27
N VAL A 128 2.27 11.54 0.63
CA VAL A 128 3.26 12.34 1.36
C VAL A 128 2.96 12.49 2.85
N TRP A 129 1.82 11.99 3.32
CA TRP A 129 1.49 11.99 4.75
C TRP A 129 1.57 10.57 5.27
N ALA A 130 2.39 10.38 6.29
CA ALA A 130 2.60 9.11 6.95
C ALA A 130 2.44 9.20 8.46
N ILE A 131 2.19 8.04 9.07
CA ILE A 131 2.31 7.80 10.50
C ILE A 131 3.14 6.55 10.75
N PRO A 132 3.79 6.42 11.93
CA PRO A 132 4.51 5.21 12.29
C PRO A 132 3.59 4.00 12.25
N LEU A 133 4.08 2.85 11.78
CA LEU A 133 3.28 1.61 11.81
C LEU A 133 2.87 1.26 13.24
N THR A 134 3.71 1.54 14.24
CA THR A 134 3.49 1.22 15.67
C THR A 134 2.19 1.77 16.25
N ILE A 135 1.61 2.81 15.65
CA ILE A 135 0.35 3.43 16.11
C ILE A 135 -0.83 3.24 15.16
N ASP A 136 -0.58 2.75 13.94
CA ASP A 136 -1.63 2.47 12.97
C ASP A 136 -2.34 1.12 13.29
N LYS A 137 -3.43 0.80 12.61
CA LYS A 137 -4.12 -0.49 12.75
C LYS A 137 -3.48 -1.62 11.93
N PHE A 138 -2.60 -1.31 10.97
CA PHE A 138 -1.92 -2.30 10.14
C PHE A 138 -1.05 -3.25 10.98
N GLU A 139 -1.40 -4.54 11.06
CA GLU A 139 -0.93 -5.44 12.13
C GLU A 139 0.59 -5.70 12.14
N ILE A 140 1.24 -5.81 10.97
CA ILE A 140 2.66 -6.15 10.88
C ILE A 140 3.50 -4.88 11.08
N LYS A 141 4.08 -4.71 12.27
CA LYS A 141 4.80 -3.48 12.66
C LYS A 141 6.27 -3.47 12.30
N GLU A 142 6.88 -4.65 12.33
CA GLU A 142 8.33 -4.87 12.19
C GLU A 142 8.59 -5.93 11.14
N LEU A 143 9.81 -5.96 10.61
CA LEU A 143 10.30 -7.05 9.78
C LEU A 143 11.04 -8.07 10.64
N ASN A 144 10.76 -9.35 10.41
CA ASN A 144 11.60 -10.40 10.99
C ASN A 144 12.95 -10.43 10.26
N ASP A 145 14.02 -10.61 11.03
CA ASP A 145 15.34 -10.89 10.48
C ASP A 145 15.51 -12.39 10.18
N GLY A 146 16.39 -12.71 9.22
CA GLY A 146 16.80 -14.09 8.95
C GLY A 146 15.77 -14.93 8.18
N ALA A 147 15.61 -16.19 8.56
CA ALA A 147 14.84 -17.19 7.81
C ALA A 147 13.34 -16.85 7.67
N ASP A 148 12.78 -16.11 8.64
CA ASP A 148 11.35 -15.77 8.70
C ASP A 148 10.99 -14.52 7.88
N PHE A 149 11.97 -13.88 7.23
CA PHE A 149 11.74 -12.70 6.42
C PHE A 149 10.77 -12.99 5.27
N ASN A 150 10.91 -14.14 4.60
CA ASN A 150 10.09 -14.48 3.44
C ASN A 150 8.62 -14.71 3.83
N SER A 151 8.39 -15.41 4.94
CA SER A 151 7.04 -15.56 5.51
C SER A 151 6.45 -14.22 5.95
N THR A 152 7.26 -13.34 6.53
CA THR A 152 6.83 -11.98 6.89
C THR A 152 6.44 -11.17 5.66
N PHE A 153 7.25 -11.21 4.60
CA PHE A 153 6.93 -10.56 3.34
C PHE A 153 5.63 -11.09 2.74
N ALA A 154 5.45 -12.42 2.68
CA ALA A 154 4.22 -13.05 2.22
C ALA A 154 3.00 -12.59 3.03
N ASN A 155 3.12 -12.51 4.36
CA ASN A 155 2.06 -12.05 5.25
C ASN A 155 1.74 -10.56 5.05
N ILE A 156 2.75 -9.71 4.79
CA ILE A 156 2.55 -8.30 4.43
C ILE A 156 1.69 -8.19 3.17
N LEU A 157 1.95 -8.98 2.13
CA LEU A 157 1.17 -8.93 0.89
C LEU A 157 -0.29 -9.33 1.12
N LYS A 158 -0.52 -10.41 1.86
CA LYS A 158 -1.88 -10.91 2.19
C LYS A 158 -2.65 -9.90 3.04
N LEU A 159 -2.01 -9.35 4.07
CA LEU A 159 -2.62 -8.36 4.96
C LEU A 159 -2.90 -7.05 4.24
N PHE A 160 -1.98 -6.58 3.39
CA PHE A 160 -2.19 -5.39 2.58
C PHE A 160 -3.36 -5.56 1.62
N ALA A 161 -3.42 -6.69 0.91
CA ALA A 161 -4.53 -7.01 0.01
C ALA A 161 -5.89 -6.99 0.73
N LYS A 162 -5.97 -7.59 1.92
CA LYS A 162 -7.17 -7.52 2.78
C LYS A 162 -7.48 -6.08 3.21
N THR A 163 -6.47 -5.30 3.59
CA THR A 163 -6.62 -3.91 4.07
C THR A 163 -7.24 -3.01 3.01
N VAL A 164 -6.89 -3.21 1.74
CA VAL A 164 -7.46 -2.48 0.62
C VAL A 164 -8.64 -3.20 -0.04
N ASN A 165 -9.23 -4.22 0.61
CA ASN A 165 -10.38 -4.97 0.12
C ASN A 165 -10.22 -5.61 -1.29
N ILE A 166 -9.06 -6.24 -1.54
CA ILE A 166 -8.87 -7.13 -2.68
C ILE A 166 -9.51 -8.48 -2.35
N GLU A 167 -10.49 -8.89 -3.15
CA GLU A 167 -11.25 -10.13 -2.97
C GLU A 167 -10.61 -11.34 -3.66
N THR A 168 -9.66 -11.12 -4.58
CA THR A 168 -8.84 -12.19 -5.14
C THR A 168 -8.05 -12.88 -4.01
N GLU A 169 -8.19 -14.20 -3.90
CA GLU A 169 -7.44 -15.00 -2.92
C GLU A 169 -5.94 -14.94 -3.23
N ILE A 170 -5.15 -14.37 -2.31
CA ILE A 170 -3.71 -14.22 -2.48
C ILE A 170 -2.96 -15.39 -1.84
N SER A 171 -2.29 -16.18 -2.67
CA SER A 171 -1.30 -17.17 -2.25
C SER A 171 0.09 -16.67 -2.60
N VAL A 172 1.07 -16.92 -1.73
CA VAL A 172 2.47 -16.53 -1.96
C VAL A 172 3.32 -17.78 -1.81
N ASN A 173 4.06 -18.14 -2.86
CA ASN A 173 5.06 -19.19 -2.79
C ASN A 173 6.33 -18.56 -2.23
N GLU A 174 6.62 -18.86 -0.98
CA GLU A 174 7.81 -18.36 -0.29
C GLU A 174 9.06 -18.97 -0.92
N LEU A 175 10.07 -18.15 -1.16
CA LEU A 175 11.37 -18.65 -1.61
C LEU A 175 11.97 -19.45 -0.44
N LEU A 176 12.06 -20.77 -0.59
CA LEU A 176 12.88 -21.61 0.27
C LEU A 176 14.34 -21.36 -0.13
N LEU A 177 15.10 -20.72 0.74
CA LEU A 177 16.57 -20.61 0.60
C LEU A 177 17.23 -21.89 1.11
#